data_AF-A0A952PM97-F1
#
_entry.id   AF-A0A952PM97-F1
#
_cell.length_a   1.000
_cell.length_b   1.000
_cell.length_c   1.000
_cell.angle_alpha   90.00
_cell.angle_beta   90.00
_cell.angle_gamma   90.00
#
_symmetry.space_group_name_H-M   'P 1'
#
loop_
_entity.id
_entity.type
_entity.pdbx_description
1 polymer ?
#
loop_
_entity_poly.entity_id
_entity_poly.type
_entity_poly.pdbx_seq_one_letter_code
_entity_poly.pdbx_strand_id
1 'polypeptide(L)'
;MKRKQYRQGDVLLIPIDSVPNGTIEESADGRVVLAYGEVTGHAHAIDATMAKTFQKGSDRYLVVSDGAVLRHEEHSPLKLAPGAYKVQLQREYEPQGFRPVTD
;
A
#
# COMPACT_ATOMS: atom_id res chain seq x y z
N MET A 1 14.76 18.32 -1.44
CA MET A 1 13.50 18.13 -2.22
C MET A 1 12.43 17.61 -1.27
N LYS A 2 11.21 18.14 -1.29
CA LYS A 2 10.11 17.62 -0.45
C LYS A 2 9.72 16.24 -0.95
N ARG A 3 9.80 15.22 -0.08
CA ARG A 3 9.30 13.88 -0.40
C ARG A 3 7.77 13.90 -0.39
N LYS A 4 7.15 13.42 -1.47
CA LYS A 4 5.70 13.46 -1.66
C LYS A 4 5.06 12.19 -1.12
N GLN A 5 4.00 12.34 -0.32
CA GLN A 5 3.10 11.24 0.04
C GLN A 5 2.07 11.03 -1.06
N TYR A 6 1.64 9.79 -1.24
CA TYR A 6 0.65 9.39 -2.24
C TYR A 6 -0.48 8.64 -1.57
N ARG A 7 -1.73 8.91 -1.96
CA ARG A 7 -2.89 8.17 -1.48
C ARG A 7 -3.77 7.80 -2.66
N GLN A 8 -4.27 6.56 -2.66
CA GLN A 8 -5.33 6.11 -3.55
C GLN A 8 -6.22 5.16 -2.76
N GLY A 9 -7.49 5.53 -2.56
CA GLY A 9 -8.41 4.78 -1.71
C GLY A 9 -7.80 4.44 -0.34
N ASP A 10 -7.68 3.14 -0.13
CA ASP A 10 -7.27 2.48 1.10
C ASP A 10 -5.74 2.46 1.27
N VAL A 11 -4.98 2.83 0.25
CA VAL A 11 -3.52 2.79 0.27
C VAL A 11 -2.94 4.19 0.45
N LEU A 12 -2.13 4.34 1.50
CA LEU A 12 -1.25 5.49 1.75
C LEU A 12 0.22 5.06 1.62
N LEU A 13 0.96 5.76 0.77
CA LEU A 13 2.40 5.59 0.57
C LEU A 13 3.15 6.75 1.19
N ILE A 14 3.91 6.44 2.24
CA ILE A 14 4.71 7.40 2.98
C ILE A 14 6.17 7.25 2.56
N PRO A 15 6.80 8.29 1.99
CA PRO A 15 8.17 8.18 1.52
C PRO A 15 9.15 8.02 2.69
N ILE A 16 10.13 7.13 2.52
CA ILE A 16 11.17 6.82 3.49
C ILE A 16 12.56 6.92 2.85
N ASP A 17 13.62 7.02 3.66
CA ASP A 17 15.00 7.06 3.16
C ASP A 17 15.42 5.75 2.48
N SER A 18 15.11 4.63 3.13
CA SER A 18 15.45 3.29 2.65
C SER A 18 14.57 2.23 3.30
N VAL A 19 14.42 1.08 2.64
CA VAL A 19 13.79 -0.10 3.23
C VAL A 19 14.65 -0.60 4.40
N PRO A 20 14.08 -0.94 5.57
CA PRO A 20 14.86 -1.43 6.70
C PRO A 20 15.56 -2.77 6.43
N ASN A 21 16.73 -2.96 7.04
CA ASN A 21 17.43 -4.25 6.99
C ASN A 21 16.58 -5.39 7.57
N GLY A 22 16.75 -6.60 7.01
CA GLY A 22 16.06 -7.81 7.43
C GLY A 22 14.60 -7.88 6.97
N THR A 23 14.21 -7.10 5.97
CA THR A 23 12.94 -7.31 5.26
C THR A 23 13.04 -8.48 4.29
N ILE A 24 11.90 -9.11 4.04
CA ILE A 24 11.77 -10.21 3.07
C ILE A 24 11.05 -9.65 1.84
N GLU A 25 11.61 -9.88 0.65
CA GLU A 25 10.95 -9.51 -0.63
C GLU A 25 9.71 -10.40 -0.82
N GLU A 26 8.58 -9.79 -1.16
CA GLU A 26 7.35 -10.52 -1.48
C GLU A 26 7.34 -10.90 -2.96
N SER A 27 7.07 -12.16 -3.27
CA SER A 27 6.91 -12.62 -4.64
C SER A 27 5.69 -11.93 -5.30
N ALA A 28 5.86 -11.51 -6.55
CA ALA A 28 4.79 -10.95 -7.36
C ALA A 28 4.65 -11.75 -8.67
N ASP A 29 3.43 -12.12 -9.03
CA ASP A 29 3.11 -12.78 -10.30
C ASP A 29 2.54 -11.76 -11.29
N GLY A 30 3.43 -11.13 -12.05
CA GLY A 30 3.10 -10.09 -13.05
C GLY A 30 2.69 -8.73 -12.48
N ARG A 31 2.08 -8.67 -11.30
CA ARG A 31 1.73 -7.41 -10.61
C ARG A 31 1.96 -7.46 -9.10
N VAL A 32 2.38 -6.33 -8.54
CA VAL A 32 2.47 -6.06 -7.11
C VAL A 32 1.12 -5.53 -6.63
N VAL A 33 0.44 -6.27 -5.74
CA VAL A 33 -0.83 -5.85 -5.13
C VAL A 33 -0.56 -5.25 -3.74
N LEU A 34 -0.88 -3.97 -3.56
CA LEU A 34 -0.71 -3.25 -2.28
C LEU A 34 -1.89 -3.47 -1.33
N ALA A 35 -3.10 -3.52 -1.87
CA ALA A 35 -4.33 -3.87 -1.16
C ALA A 35 -5.36 -4.39 -2.17
N TYR A 36 -6.25 -5.27 -1.71
CA TYR A 36 -7.51 -5.52 -2.38
C TYR A 36 -8.48 -4.43 -1.94
N GLY A 37 -9.20 -3.82 -2.89
CA GLY A 37 -10.19 -2.80 -2.60
C GLY A 37 -11.42 -3.38 -1.88
N GLU A 38 -12.34 -2.50 -1.48
CA GLU A 38 -13.60 -2.91 -0.82
C GLU A 38 -14.47 -3.79 -1.72
N VAL A 39 -14.40 -3.58 -3.04
CA VAL A 39 -15.11 -4.40 -4.03
C VAL A 39 -14.29 -5.64 -4.37
N THR A 40 -14.90 -6.82 -4.21
CA THR A 40 -14.30 -8.10 -4.55
C THR A 40 -13.74 -8.10 -5.97
N GLY A 41 -12.43 -8.30 -6.08
CA GLY A 41 -11.71 -8.38 -7.36
C GLY A 41 -10.99 -7.08 -7.75
N HIS A 42 -11.30 -5.95 -7.12
CA HIS A 42 -10.55 -4.72 -7.31
C HIS A 42 -9.25 -4.73 -6.51
N ALA A 43 -8.22 -4.10 -7.04
CA ALA A 43 -6.90 -4.12 -6.42
C ALA A 43 -6.10 -2.84 -6.70
N HIS A 44 -5.49 -2.32 -5.65
CA HIS A 44 -4.45 -1.31 -5.75
C HIS A 44 -3.16 -1.97 -6.21
N ALA A 45 -2.88 -1.94 -7.51
CA ALA A 45 -1.81 -2.72 -8.12
C ALA A 45 -0.85 -1.90 -8.97
N ILE A 46 0.40 -2.35 -9.02
CA ILE A 46 1.50 -1.83 -9.84
C ILE A 46 2.06 -2.99 -10.66
N ASP A 47 2.53 -2.73 -11.87
CA ASP A 47 3.27 -3.73 -12.65
C ASP A 47 4.52 -4.19 -11.91
N ALA A 48 4.75 -5.51 -11.83
CA ALA A 48 5.87 -6.07 -11.08
C ALA A 48 7.25 -5.72 -11.67
N THR A 49 7.31 -5.27 -12.92
CA THR A 49 8.55 -4.76 -13.53
C THR A 49 8.95 -3.37 -13.01
N MET A 50 8.00 -2.62 -12.46
CA MET A 50 8.20 -1.22 -12.03
C MET A 50 8.43 -1.08 -10.52
N ALA A 51 8.01 -2.07 -9.73
CA ALA A 51 8.10 -2.00 -8.29
C ALA A 51 8.22 -3.38 -7.62
N LYS A 52 8.72 -3.37 -6.39
CA LYS A 52 8.84 -4.56 -5.53
C LYS A 52 8.31 -4.24 -4.14
N THR A 53 7.72 -5.21 -3.47
CA THR A 53 7.30 -5.07 -2.08
C THR A 53 8.13 -5.91 -1.14
N PHE A 54 8.23 -5.42 0.09
CA PHE A 54 9.01 -6.04 1.15
C PHE A 54 8.23 -6.00 2.45
N GLN A 55 8.44 -6.99 3.31
CA GLN A 55 7.74 -7.12 4.58
C GLN A 55 8.71 -7.30 5.75
N LYS A 56 8.35 -6.72 6.90
CA LYS A 56 9.02 -6.97 8.19
C LYS A 56 8.01 -6.86 9.33
N GLY A 57 7.62 -7.99 9.90
CA GLY A 57 6.53 -8.05 10.86
C GLY A 57 5.23 -7.58 10.23
N SER A 58 4.52 -6.66 10.87
CA SER A 58 3.28 -6.06 10.34
C SER A 58 3.52 -4.91 9.35
N ASP A 59 4.77 -4.47 9.17
CA ASP A 59 5.09 -3.37 8.27
C ASP A 59 5.35 -3.88 6.86
N ARG A 60 4.85 -3.11 5.88
CA ARG A 60 5.02 -3.37 4.45
C ARG A 60 5.65 -2.16 3.77
N TYR A 61 6.51 -2.44 2.80
CA TYR A 61 7.31 -1.44 2.10
C TYR A 61 7.21 -1.65 0.59
N LEU A 62 7.32 -0.57 -0.17
CA LEU A 62 7.32 -0.54 -1.62
C LEU A 62 8.60 0.16 -2.10
N VAL A 63 9.29 -0.44 -3.07
CA VAL A 63 10.40 0.19 -3.79
C VAL A 63 9.99 0.37 -5.24
N VAL A 64 10.13 1.59 -5.74
CA VAL A 64 9.87 1.97 -7.13
C VAL A 64 11.21 2.36 -7.78
N SER A 65 11.54 1.73 -8.91
CA SER A 65 12.84 1.89 -9.58
C SER A 65 12.93 3.21 -10.36
N ASP A 66 12.24 3.31 -11.50
CA ASP A 66 12.32 4.48 -12.42
C ASP A 66 11.02 5.30 -12.46
N GLY A 67 10.05 4.90 -11.66
CA GLY A 67 8.69 5.43 -11.65
C GLY A 67 7.68 4.30 -11.82
N ALA A 68 6.48 4.51 -11.30
CA ALA A 68 5.42 3.51 -11.37
C ALA A 68 4.06 4.18 -11.52
N VAL A 69 3.07 3.39 -11.96
CA VAL A 69 1.67 3.80 -11.98
C VAL A 69 0.89 2.86 -11.08
N LEU A 70 0.37 3.40 -9.98
CA LEU A 70 -0.58 2.69 -9.13
C LEU A 70 -1.97 2.79 -9.76
N ARG A 71 -2.58 1.64 -10.04
CA ARG A 71 -3.90 1.53 -10.67
C ARG A 71 -4.87 0.87 -9.71
N HIS A 72 -6.11 1.29 -9.79
CA HIS A 72 -7.27 0.68 -9.17
C HIS A 72 -8.45 0.91 -10.11
N GLU A 73 -9.40 -0.01 -10.15
CA GLU A 73 -10.51 -0.03 -11.10
C GLU A 73 -11.41 1.21 -10.95
N GLU A 74 -11.55 1.73 -9.73
CA GLU A 74 -12.44 2.86 -9.42
C GLU A 74 -11.71 4.20 -9.23
N HIS A 75 -10.38 4.21 -9.32
CA HIS A 75 -9.59 5.41 -9.09
C HIS A 75 -8.75 5.79 -10.28
N SER A 76 -8.55 7.10 -10.44
CA SER A 76 -7.60 7.60 -11.43
C SER A 76 -6.19 7.05 -11.17
N PRO A 77 -5.46 6.63 -12.22
CA PRO A 77 -4.09 6.15 -12.08
C PRO A 77 -3.19 7.17 -11.39
N LEU A 78 -2.41 6.74 -10.42
CA LEU A 78 -1.53 7.59 -9.63
C LEU A 78 -0.07 7.35 -10.01
N LYS A 79 0.59 8.38 -10.56
CA LYS A 79 2.02 8.34 -10.91
C LYS A 79 2.88 8.50 -9.66
N LEU A 80 3.73 7.51 -9.41
CA LEU A 80 4.68 7.46 -8.31
C LEU A 80 6.08 7.80 -8.81
N ALA A 81 6.79 8.63 -8.05
CA ALA A 81 8.20 8.88 -8.30
C ALA A 81 9.06 7.69 -7.82
N PRO A 82 10.27 7.51 -8.39
CA PRO A 82 11.29 6.62 -7.83
C PRO A 82 11.49 6.80 -6.32
N GLY A 83 11.78 5.70 -5.63
CA GLY A 83 12.14 5.71 -4.21
C GLY A 83 11.48 4.61 -3.39
N ALA A 84 11.71 4.68 -2.08
CA ALA A 84 11.15 3.75 -1.10
C ALA A 84 9.98 4.39 -0.35
N TYR A 85 8.95 3.59 -0.08
CA TYR A 85 7.74 3.99 0.62
C TYR A 85 7.36 2.96 1.67
N LYS A 86 6.90 3.42 2.84
CA LYS A 86 6.12 2.60 3.77
C LYS A 86 4.67 2.57 3.28
N VAL A 87 4.11 1.38 3.18
CA VAL A 87 2.71 1.15 2.82
C VAL A 87 1.88 1.15 4.09
N GLN A 88 0.88 2.03 4.16
CA GLN A 88 -0.14 2.03 5.20
C GLN A 88 -1.50 1.81 4.57
N LEU A 89 -2.26 0.89 5.18
CA LEU A 89 -3.62 0.61 4.76
C LEU A 89 -4.62 1.36 5.64
N GLN A 90 -5.67 1.89 5.04
CA GLN A 90 -6.83 2.39 5.76
C GLN A 90 -7.42 1.26 6.60
N ARG A 91 -7.85 1.59 7.81
CA ARG A 91 -8.57 0.69 8.69
C ARG A 91 -9.89 1.35 9.04
N GLU A 92 -10.98 0.60 8.94
CA GLU A 92 -12.26 1.03 9.51
C GLU A 92 -12.16 1.02 11.03
N TYR A 93 -12.66 2.08 11.67
CA TYR A 93 -12.78 2.14 13.11
C TYR A 93 -14.20 1.69 13.49
N GLU A 94 -14.32 0.50 14.06
CA GLU A 94 -15.55 0.09 14.73
C GLU A 94 -15.46 0.47 16.22
N PRO A 95 -16.25 1.45 16.72
CA PRO A 95 -16.39 1.65 18.15
C PRO A 95 -17.14 0.44 18.72
N GLN A 96 -16.44 -0.38 19.52
CA GLN A 96 -17.06 -1.51 20.23
C GLN A 96 -18.35 -1.06 20.94
N GLY A 97 -19.46 -1.70 20.56
CA GLY A 97 -20.77 -1.45 21.13
C GLY A 97 -20.81 -1.80 22.61
N PHE A 98 -21.02 -0.80 23.47
CA PHE A 98 -21.46 -1.02 24.83
C PHE A 98 -22.96 -1.27 24.85
N ARG A 99 -23.38 -2.47 25.26
CA ARG A 99 -24.71 -2.69 25.83
C ARG A 99 -24.66 -3.69 26.99
N PRO A 100 -24.54 -3.23 28.25
CA PRO A 100 -25.23 -3.90 29.34
C PRO A 100 -26.68 -3.43 29.31
N VAL A 101 -27.59 -4.25 28.79
CA VAL A 101 -29.01 -4.13 29.13
C VAL A 101 -29.25 -5.13 30.23
N THR A 102 -29.18 -4.65 31.47
CA THR A 102 -29.73 -5.35 32.62
C THR A 102 -31.17 -4.85 32.75
N ASP A 103 -32.13 -5.77 32.67
CA ASP A 103 -33.43 -5.57 33.34
C ASP A 103 -33.23 -5.71 34.86
#